data_AF-A0A420MBN1-F1
#
_entry.id   AF-A0A420MBN1-F1
#
_cell.length_a   1.000
_cell.length_b   1.000
_cell.length_c   1.000
_cell.angle_alpha   90.00
_cell.angle_beta   90.00
_cell.angle_gamma   90.00
#
_symmetry.space_group_name_H-M   'P 1'
#
loop_
_entity.id
_entity.type
_entity.pdbx_description
1 polymer ?
#
loop_
_entity_poly.entity_id
_entity_poly.type
_entity_poly.pdbx_seq_one_letter_code
_entity_poly.pdbx_strand_id
1 'polypeptide(L)'
;MFHNSAPRMVMSELQFSLAMPEACFNHPTPETWLNRLDEWSECQHTDHETTLSEAIRVILKSELEPEDWRMFEKMSLLNLFAITSAFHNLIFHHHHGADYGSTSLPIIRGLRNWMRAWVARDLVLVEDQPSQSSYPEPSEGGSKIGFYRYMREYWCLAVIFHNQFEYARGLGVDSSLGASSLPTS
;
A
#
# COMPACT_ATOMS: atom_id res chain seq x y z
N MET A 1 2.03 7.69 8.33
CA MET A 1 0.66 8.21 8.47
C MET A 1 0.75 9.69 8.72
N PHE A 2 -0.07 10.49 8.05
CA PHE A 2 -0.04 11.94 8.21
C PHE A 2 -0.82 12.31 9.47
N HIS A 3 -0.20 13.06 10.37
CA HIS A 3 -0.81 13.43 11.65
C HIS A 3 -1.91 14.48 11.44
N ASN A 4 -3.13 14.18 11.87
CA ASN A 4 -4.29 15.10 11.95
C ASN A 4 -4.57 15.94 10.70
N SER A 5 -4.18 15.44 9.53
CA SER A 5 -4.46 16.09 8.25
C SER A 5 -5.62 15.38 7.60
N ALA A 6 -6.67 16.14 7.24
CA ALA A 6 -7.73 15.62 6.41
C ALA A 6 -7.10 15.07 5.11
N PRO A 7 -7.30 13.80 4.80
CA PRO A 7 -6.57 13.19 3.73
C PRO A 7 -7.19 13.65 2.40
N ARG A 8 -6.32 13.96 1.43
CA ARG A 8 -6.70 14.65 0.17
C ARG A 8 -7.01 13.67 -0.97
N MET A 9 -7.03 12.38 -0.71
CA MET A 9 -7.13 11.34 -1.74
C MET A 9 -8.51 10.70 -1.71
N VAL A 10 -9.27 10.87 -2.78
CA VAL A 10 -10.60 10.24 -2.89
C VAL A 10 -10.47 8.93 -3.67
N MET A 11 -10.90 7.81 -3.09
CA MET A 11 -10.75 6.49 -3.73
C MET A 11 -11.42 6.37 -5.11
N SER A 12 -12.52 7.09 -5.33
CA SER A 12 -13.22 7.12 -6.62
C SER A 12 -12.42 7.82 -7.72
N GLU A 13 -11.46 8.68 -7.36
CA GLU A 13 -10.61 9.40 -8.32
C GLU A 13 -9.37 8.59 -8.75
N LEU A 14 -9.08 7.48 -8.06
CA LEU A 14 -7.94 6.60 -8.34
C LEU A 14 -8.19 5.63 -9.52
N GLN A 15 -8.77 6.13 -10.61
CA GLN A 15 -9.13 5.35 -11.81
C GLN A 15 -7.97 5.20 -12.80
N PHE A 16 -6.74 5.54 -12.40
CA PHE A 16 -5.57 5.37 -13.24
C PHE A 16 -4.96 3.97 -13.07
N SER A 17 -4.31 3.52 -14.14
CA SER A 17 -3.65 2.23 -14.25
C SER A 17 -2.45 2.13 -13.32
N LEU A 18 -2.14 0.91 -12.88
CA LEU A 18 -1.01 0.64 -12.00
C LEU A 18 0.32 1.12 -12.61
N ALA A 19 1.11 1.84 -11.81
CA ALA A 19 2.45 2.26 -12.22
C ALA A 19 3.36 1.05 -12.46
N MET A 20 4.24 1.20 -13.45
CA MET A 20 5.21 0.19 -13.85
C MET A 20 6.15 -0.22 -12.70
N PRO A 21 6.53 -1.51 -12.58
CA PRO A 21 7.47 -1.98 -11.58
C PRO A 21 8.84 -1.32 -11.68
N GLU A 22 9.55 -1.22 -10.57
CA GLU A 22 10.89 -0.61 -10.51
C GLU A 22 11.90 -1.33 -11.41
N ALA A 23 11.71 -2.65 -11.61
CA ALA A 23 12.56 -3.47 -12.47
C ALA A 23 12.69 -2.90 -13.88
N CYS A 24 11.60 -2.34 -14.43
CA CYS A 24 11.59 -1.75 -15.76
C CYS A 24 12.48 -0.50 -15.89
N PHE A 25 12.90 0.13 -14.79
CA PHE A 25 13.77 1.31 -14.81
C PHE A 25 15.26 0.98 -14.58
N ASN A 26 15.58 -0.26 -14.22
CA ASN A 26 16.93 -0.66 -13.80
C ASN A 26 17.73 -1.36 -14.91
N HIS A 27 17.46 -1.03 -16.17
CA HIS A 27 18.12 -1.67 -17.32
C HIS A 27 19.34 -0.88 -17.82
N PRO A 28 20.47 -1.56 -18.09
CA PRO A 28 21.75 -0.90 -18.39
C PRO A 28 21.81 -0.30 -19.79
N THR A 29 20.93 -0.71 -20.71
CA THR A 29 20.92 -0.21 -22.09
C THR A 29 19.49 0.13 -22.55
N PRO A 30 19.32 1.05 -23.51
CA PRO A 30 18.01 1.38 -24.07
C PRO A 30 17.29 0.19 -24.69
N GLU A 31 18.02 -0.75 -25.30
CA GLU A 31 17.43 -1.93 -25.94
C GLU A 31 16.89 -2.91 -24.90
N THR A 32 17.64 -3.14 -23.82
CA THR A 32 17.19 -4.01 -22.71
C THR A 32 16.03 -3.38 -21.95
N TRP A 33 15.98 -2.05 -21.86
CA TRP A 33 14.85 -1.30 -21.34
C TRP A 33 13.60 -1.44 -22.23
N LEU A 34 13.74 -1.26 -23.54
CA LEU A 34 12.63 -1.34 -24.49
C LEU A 34 12.01 -2.75 -24.52
N ASN A 35 12.84 -3.80 -24.56
CA ASN A 35 12.34 -5.18 -24.51
C ASN A 35 11.51 -5.42 -23.24
N ARG A 36 11.95 -4.87 -22.11
CA ARG A 36 11.26 -5.00 -20.82
C ARG A 36 10.00 -4.17 -20.73
N LEU A 37 9.95 -3.05 -21.43
CA LEU A 37 8.75 -2.25 -21.61
C LEU A 37 7.71 -3.01 -22.44
N ASP A 38 8.14 -3.63 -23.53
CA ASP A 38 7.27 -4.43 -24.40
C ASP A 38 6.71 -5.64 -23.65
N GLU A 39 7.55 -6.41 -22.94
CA GLU A 39 7.12 -7.51 -22.07
C GLU A 39 6.07 -7.08 -21.04
N TRP A 40 6.25 -5.91 -20.43
CA TRP A 40 5.30 -5.36 -19.46
C TRP A 40 3.99 -4.94 -20.12
N SER A 41 4.05 -4.28 -21.27
CA SER A 41 2.88 -3.85 -22.03
C SER A 41 2.04 -5.03 -22.47
N GLU A 42 2.68 -6.12 -22.94
CA GLU A 42 1.99 -7.35 -23.32
C GLU A 42 1.28 -8.00 -22.12
N CYS A 43 1.92 -8.04 -20.95
CA CYS A 43 1.29 -8.55 -19.73
C CYS A 43 0.06 -7.71 -19.31
N GLN A 44 0.14 -6.38 -19.39
CA GLN A 44 -0.97 -5.46 -19.04
C GLN A 44 -2.14 -5.51 -20.02
N HIS A 45 -1.93 -5.96 -21.25
CA HIS A 45 -3.03 -6.14 -22.20
C HIS A 45 -3.76 -7.47 -21.99
N THR A 46 -3.09 -8.47 -21.41
CA THR A 46 -3.68 -9.79 -21.15
C THR A 46 -4.49 -9.86 -19.86
N ASP A 47 -4.06 -9.20 -18.80
CA ASP A 47 -4.84 -8.99 -17.58
C ASP A 47 -5.56 -7.65 -17.72
N HIS A 48 -6.89 -7.59 -17.59
CA HIS A 48 -7.64 -6.33 -17.67
C HIS A 48 -6.95 -5.19 -16.91
N GLU A 49 -6.86 -4.02 -17.55
CA GLU A 49 -6.14 -2.85 -17.04
C GLU A 49 -6.64 -2.48 -15.64
N THR A 50 -5.92 -2.98 -14.64
CA THR A 50 -6.36 -2.85 -13.25
C THR A 50 -6.02 -1.46 -12.77
N THR A 51 -7.02 -0.77 -12.22
CA THR A 51 -6.83 0.56 -11.63
C THR A 51 -6.34 0.45 -10.18
N LEU A 52 -5.73 1.53 -9.67
CA LEU A 52 -5.38 1.59 -8.25
C LEU A 52 -6.62 1.47 -7.34
N SER A 53 -7.76 2.04 -7.74
CA SER A 53 -9.03 1.92 -7.00
C SER A 53 -9.46 0.45 -6.87
N GLU A 54 -9.38 -0.32 -7.95
CA GLU A 54 -9.70 -1.75 -7.95
C GLU A 54 -8.72 -2.54 -7.09
N ALA A 55 -7.41 -2.28 -7.20
CA ALA A 55 -6.42 -2.91 -6.33
C ALA A 55 -6.71 -2.68 -4.84
N ILE A 56 -7.15 -1.47 -4.45
CA ILE A 56 -7.56 -1.18 -3.07
C ILE A 56 -8.84 -1.94 -2.70
N ARG A 57 -9.81 -2.08 -3.60
CA ARG A 57 -11.00 -2.91 -3.32
C ARG A 57 -10.64 -4.38 -3.13
N VAL A 58 -9.73 -4.90 -3.95
CA VAL A 58 -9.24 -6.27 -3.87
C VAL A 58 -8.50 -6.52 -2.57
N ILE A 59 -7.58 -5.64 -2.15
CA ILE A 59 -6.80 -5.85 -0.93
C ILE A 59 -7.70 -5.91 0.32
N LEU A 60 -8.85 -5.22 0.30
CA LEU A 60 -9.84 -5.18 1.39
C LEU A 60 -10.75 -6.42 1.46
N LYS A 61 -10.73 -7.31 0.46
CA LYS A 61 -11.53 -8.55 0.45
C LYS A 61 -11.16 -9.46 1.62
N SER A 62 -12.11 -10.33 2.01
CA SER A 62 -11.86 -11.38 3.01
C SER A 62 -10.84 -12.41 2.54
N GLU A 63 -10.98 -12.81 1.28
CA GLU A 63 -10.19 -13.84 0.62
C GLU A 63 -9.75 -13.28 -0.73
N LEU A 64 -8.48 -13.55 -1.05
CA LEU A 64 -7.85 -13.13 -2.30
C LEU A 64 -7.58 -14.38 -3.11
N GLU A 65 -8.01 -14.35 -4.37
CA GLU A 65 -7.76 -15.43 -5.32
C GLU A 65 -6.26 -15.49 -5.67
N PRO A 66 -5.74 -16.62 -6.19
CA PRO A 66 -4.34 -16.72 -6.61
C PRO A 66 -3.92 -15.63 -7.62
N GLU A 67 -4.84 -15.20 -8.48
CA GLU A 67 -4.64 -14.11 -9.44
C GLU A 67 -4.50 -12.75 -8.74
N ASP A 68 -5.32 -12.49 -7.70
CA ASP A 68 -5.22 -11.29 -6.87
C ASP A 68 -3.82 -11.22 -6.21
N TRP A 69 -3.30 -12.35 -5.70
CA TRP A 69 -1.95 -12.40 -5.11
C TRP A 69 -0.85 -12.13 -6.13
N ARG A 70 -0.93 -12.73 -7.31
CA ARG A 70 0.02 -12.51 -8.41
C ARG A 70 0.07 -11.04 -8.83
N MET A 71 -1.08 -10.37 -8.88
CA MET A 71 -1.14 -8.93 -9.17
C MET A 71 -0.32 -8.13 -8.14
N PHE A 72 -0.47 -8.41 -6.84
CA PHE A 72 0.27 -7.69 -5.80
C PHE A 72 1.76 -8.05 -5.75
N GLU A 73 2.13 -9.29 -6.06
CA GLU A 73 3.53 -9.72 -6.16
C GLU A 73 4.30 -8.98 -7.26
N LYS A 74 3.62 -8.67 -8.36
CA LYS A 74 4.19 -7.93 -9.51
C LYS A 74 4.07 -6.42 -9.39
N MET A 75 3.43 -5.92 -8.32
CA MET A 75 3.11 -4.51 -8.17
C MET A 75 4.36 -3.67 -7.82
N SER A 76 4.43 -2.44 -8.35
CA SER A 76 5.49 -1.48 -7.98
C SER A 76 5.40 -1.08 -6.50
N LEU A 77 6.53 -0.70 -5.90
CA LEU A 77 6.59 -0.06 -4.58
C LEU A 77 5.74 1.20 -4.55
N LEU A 78 5.71 1.96 -5.65
CA LEU A 78 4.90 3.17 -5.73
C LEU A 78 3.41 2.85 -5.54
N ASN A 79 2.89 1.83 -6.23
CA ASN A 79 1.51 1.41 -6.09
C ASN A 79 1.22 0.88 -4.68
N LEU A 80 2.09 0.01 -4.14
CA LEU A 80 1.93 -0.50 -2.77
C LEU A 80 1.97 0.62 -1.72
N PHE A 81 2.80 1.65 -1.93
CA PHE A 81 2.84 2.83 -1.08
C PHE A 81 1.59 3.70 -1.24
N ALA A 82 1.06 3.84 -2.45
CA ALA A 82 -0.21 4.53 -2.69
C ALA A 82 -1.36 3.85 -1.94
N ILE A 83 -1.38 2.51 -1.87
CA ILE A 83 -2.33 1.75 -1.06
C ILE A 83 -2.20 2.09 0.44
N THR A 84 -0.99 2.33 0.97
CA THR A 84 -0.81 2.82 2.36
C THR A 84 -1.50 4.17 2.58
N SER A 85 -1.44 5.06 1.58
CA SER A 85 -2.14 6.34 1.63
C SER A 85 -3.66 6.14 1.60
N ALA A 86 -4.16 5.17 0.84
CA ALA A 86 -5.57 4.79 0.86
C ALA A 86 -6.00 4.24 2.24
N PHE A 87 -5.19 3.42 2.92
CA PHE A 87 -5.48 2.99 4.29
C PHE A 87 -5.57 4.16 5.27
N HIS A 88 -4.69 5.17 5.12
CA HIS A 88 -4.79 6.38 5.93
C HIS A 88 -6.14 7.11 5.72
N ASN A 89 -6.62 7.18 4.47
CA ASN A 89 -7.95 7.73 4.17
C ASN A 89 -9.07 6.91 4.79
N LEU A 90 -9.03 5.58 4.59
CA LEU A 90 -10.04 4.66 5.12
C LEU A 90 -10.14 4.74 6.63
N ILE A 91 -9.00 4.76 7.33
CA ILE A 91 -8.94 4.90 8.78
C ILE A 91 -9.45 6.26 9.21
N PHE A 92 -9.04 7.35 8.54
CA PHE A 92 -9.55 8.69 8.87
C PHE A 92 -11.07 8.79 8.73
N HIS A 93 -11.64 8.30 7.62
CA HIS A 93 -13.08 8.29 7.39
C HIS A 93 -13.82 7.32 8.31
N HIS A 94 -13.20 6.21 8.70
CA HIS A 94 -13.75 5.32 9.72
C HIS A 94 -13.86 6.02 11.09
N HIS A 95 -12.89 6.89 11.43
CA HIS A 95 -12.90 7.64 12.69
C HIS A 95 -13.87 8.83 12.69
N HIS A 96 -14.03 9.52 11.56
CA HIS A 96 -14.75 10.81 11.48
C HIS A 96 -16.02 10.78 10.62
N GLY A 97 -16.30 9.68 9.92
CA GLY A 97 -17.45 9.54 9.03
C GLY A 97 -18.72 9.10 9.75
N ALA A 98 -19.87 9.26 9.07
CA ALA A 98 -21.18 8.90 9.60
C ALA A 98 -21.48 7.38 9.56
N ASP A 99 -20.72 6.61 8.77
CA ASP A 99 -20.85 5.15 8.68
C ASP A 99 -20.02 4.46 9.77
N TYR A 100 -20.56 4.51 10.99
CA TYR A 100 -19.94 3.95 12.18
C TYR A 100 -19.94 2.41 12.15
N GLY A 101 -18.77 1.79 12.00
CA GLY A 101 -18.52 0.36 12.28
C GLY A 101 -18.51 -0.60 11.09
N SER A 102 -19.19 -0.30 9.97
CA SER A 102 -19.24 -1.20 8.79
C SER A 102 -17.89 -1.36 8.08
N THR A 103 -17.00 -0.38 8.24
CA THR A 103 -15.70 -0.28 7.55
C THR A 103 -14.54 -0.88 8.32
N SER A 104 -14.73 -1.22 9.60
CA SER A 104 -13.66 -1.70 10.50
C SER A 104 -13.04 -3.03 10.04
N LEU A 105 -13.90 -4.03 9.81
CA LEU A 105 -13.48 -5.36 9.44
C LEU A 105 -12.78 -5.42 8.06
N PRO A 106 -13.26 -4.72 7.01
CA PRO A 106 -12.51 -4.55 5.76
C PRO A 106 -11.13 -3.92 5.96
N ILE A 107 -11.00 -2.88 6.80
CA ILE A 107 -9.72 -2.19 7.04
C ILE A 107 -8.68 -3.13 7.66
N ILE A 108 -9.02 -3.83 8.74
CA ILE A 108 -8.07 -4.73 9.41
C ILE A 108 -7.65 -5.90 8.50
N ARG A 109 -8.59 -6.42 7.70
CA ARG A 109 -8.31 -7.44 6.68
C ARG A 109 -7.36 -6.91 5.62
N GLY A 110 -7.65 -5.71 5.09
CA GLY A 110 -6.80 -5.05 4.12
C GLY A 110 -5.39 -4.82 4.63
N LEU A 111 -5.23 -4.31 5.86
CA LEU A 111 -3.90 -4.11 6.46
C LEU A 111 -3.11 -5.40 6.55
N ARG A 112 -3.76 -6.51 6.92
CA ARG A 112 -3.12 -7.84 6.95
C ARG A 112 -2.73 -8.31 5.55
N ASN A 113 -3.63 -8.18 4.58
CA ASN A 113 -3.40 -8.61 3.20
C ASN A 113 -2.28 -7.77 2.55
N TRP A 114 -2.26 -6.46 2.77
CA TRP A 114 -1.22 -5.55 2.30
C TRP A 114 0.16 -5.93 2.82
N MET A 115 0.27 -6.25 4.11
CA MET A 115 1.55 -6.68 4.69
C MET A 115 2.03 -8.01 4.09
N ARG A 116 1.11 -8.95 3.82
CA ARG A 116 1.44 -10.22 3.14
C ARG A 116 1.88 -9.99 1.70
N ALA A 117 1.16 -9.17 0.96
CA ALA A 117 1.49 -8.77 -0.41
C ALA A 117 2.89 -8.17 -0.49
N TRP A 118 3.21 -7.27 0.44
CA TRP A 118 4.53 -6.65 0.52
C TRP A 118 5.64 -7.69 0.72
N VAL A 119 5.45 -8.62 1.67
CA VAL A 119 6.43 -9.68 1.95
C VAL A 119 6.57 -10.63 0.76
N ALA A 120 5.47 -11.02 0.12
CA ALA A 120 5.50 -11.90 -1.04
C ALA A 120 6.27 -11.27 -2.22
N ARG A 121 6.00 -9.99 -2.53
CA ARG A 121 6.78 -9.23 -3.52
C ARG A 121 8.27 -9.23 -3.21
N ASP A 122 8.63 -8.93 -1.96
CA ASP A 122 10.04 -8.87 -1.55
C ASP A 122 10.74 -10.24 -1.70
N LEU A 123 10.02 -11.36 -1.53
CA LEU A 123 10.56 -12.71 -1.76
C LEU A 123 10.77 -13.01 -3.25
N VAL A 124 9.77 -12.70 -4.10
CA VAL A 124 9.85 -12.91 -5.56
C VAL A 124 11.06 -12.18 -6.15
N LEU A 125 11.34 -10.95 -5.70
CA LEU A 125 12.50 -10.19 -6.18
C LEU A 125 13.85 -10.74 -5.73
N VAL A 126 13.90 -11.45 -4.59
CA VAL A 126 15.11 -12.12 -4.15
C VAL A 126 15.34 -13.40 -4.96
N GLU A 127 14.27 -14.11 -5.35
CA GLU A 127 14.36 -15.31 -6.19
C GLU A 127 14.68 -15.01 -7.65
N ASP A 128 14.18 -13.89 -8.20
CA ASP A 128 14.45 -13.46 -9.57
C ASP A 128 15.86 -12.85 -9.77
N GLN A 129 16.65 -12.74 -8.68
CA GLN A 129 18.07 -12.46 -8.78
C GLN A 129 18.80 -13.76 -9.15
N PRO A 130 19.37 -13.89 -10.36
CA PRO A 130 20.12 -15.08 -10.71
C PRO A 130 21.28 -15.22 -9.72
N SER A 131 21.41 -16.40 -9.13
CA SER A 131 22.48 -16.76 -8.21
C SER A 131 23.85 -16.62 -8.89
N GLN A 132 24.40 -15.41 -8.93
CA GLN A 132 25.81 -15.19 -9.19
C GLN A 132 26.57 -15.53 -7.91
N SER A 133 27.00 -16.79 -7.86
CA SER A 133 28.05 -17.26 -6.98
C SER A 133 29.37 -16.54 -7.32
N SER A 134 29.56 -15.37 -6.74
CA SER A 134 30.84 -14.79 -6.37
C SER A 134 30.50 -13.59 -5.51
N TYR A 135 30.88 -13.63 -4.24
CA TYR A 135 30.69 -12.56 -3.27
C TYR A 135 30.66 -11.17 -3.92
N PRO A 136 29.50 -10.47 -3.92
CA PRO A 136 29.54 -9.04 -4.06
C PRO A 136 30.01 -8.52 -2.69
N GLU A 137 31.17 -7.85 -2.69
CA GLU A 137 31.40 -6.74 -1.76
C GLU A 137 30.07 -5.97 -1.58
N PRO A 138 29.71 -5.55 -0.35
CA PRO A 138 28.48 -4.82 -0.09
C PRO A 138 28.61 -3.42 -0.71
N SER A 139 28.53 -3.34 -2.05
CA SER A 139 28.37 -2.09 -2.74
C SER A 139 27.07 -1.50 -2.23
N GLU A 140 27.14 -0.25 -1.78
CA GLU A 140 26.13 0.51 -1.04
C GLU A 140 24.79 0.71 -1.81
N GLY A 141 24.58 0.02 -2.94
CA GLY A 141 23.44 0.16 -3.86
C GLY A 141 22.26 -0.79 -3.64
N GLY A 142 22.36 -1.78 -2.74
CA GLY A 142 21.25 -2.69 -2.39
C GLY A 142 20.38 -2.20 -1.23
N SER A 143 20.67 -1.02 -0.68
CA SER A 143 19.90 -0.48 0.44
C SER A 143 18.50 -0.13 -0.05
N LYS A 144 17.47 -0.49 0.69
CA LYS A 144 16.10 0.00 0.44
C LYS A 144 16.11 1.53 0.62
N ILE A 145 16.40 2.30 -0.43
CA ILE A 145 16.57 3.76 -0.42
C ILE A 145 15.22 4.46 -0.51
N GLY A 146 14.73 4.99 0.61
CA GLY A 146 13.50 5.79 0.63
C GLY A 146 12.53 5.35 1.71
N PHE A 147 11.30 5.87 1.64
CA PHE A 147 10.27 5.67 2.66
C PHE A 147 9.85 4.20 2.86
N TYR A 148 10.04 3.36 1.84
CA TYR A 148 9.66 1.96 1.84
C TYR A 148 10.48 1.08 2.79
N ARG A 149 11.63 1.54 3.29
CA ARG A 149 12.37 0.82 4.35
C ARG A 149 11.60 0.75 5.67
N TYR A 150 10.72 1.72 5.91
CA TYR A 150 9.94 1.85 7.15
C TYR A 150 8.52 1.29 7.01
N MET A 151 8.29 0.42 6.02
CA MET A 151 6.94 -0.06 5.71
C MET A 151 6.29 -0.79 6.90
N ARG A 152 7.09 -1.50 7.71
CA ARG A 152 6.61 -2.25 8.88
C ARG A 152 6.09 -1.29 9.95
N GLU A 153 6.78 -0.18 10.13
CA GLU A 153 6.44 0.89 11.04
C GLU A 153 5.17 1.60 10.56
N TYR A 154 5.05 1.88 9.26
CA TYR A 154 3.81 2.42 8.69
C TYR A 154 2.61 1.51 8.92
N TRP A 155 2.78 0.21 8.69
CA TRP A 155 1.75 -0.79 8.96
C TRP A 155 1.37 -0.88 10.42
N CYS A 156 2.37 -0.95 11.30
CA CYS A 156 2.17 -1.02 12.75
C CYS A 156 1.41 0.22 13.24
N LEU A 157 1.81 1.41 12.80
CA LEU A 157 1.08 2.64 13.10
C LEU A 157 -0.36 2.56 12.61
N ALA A 158 -0.61 2.07 11.39
CA ALA A 158 -1.96 1.94 10.87
C ALA A 158 -2.85 1.03 11.72
N VAL A 159 -2.31 -0.11 12.15
CA VAL A 159 -3.00 -1.04 13.06
C VAL A 159 -3.27 -0.39 14.42
N ILE A 160 -2.28 0.32 14.99
CA ILE A 160 -2.44 1.01 16.28
C ILE A 160 -3.53 2.07 16.20
N PHE A 161 -3.49 2.95 15.18
CA PHE A 161 -4.50 4.02 15.04
C PHE A 161 -5.90 3.45 14.85
N HIS A 162 -6.06 2.41 14.01
CA HIS A 162 -7.34 1.72 13.84
C HIS A 162 -7.85 1.12 15.16
N ASN A 163 -7.00 0.38 15.88
CA ASN A 163 -7.38 -0.28 17.13
C ASN A 163 -7.70 0.72 18.24
N GLN A 164 -6.96 1.83 18.36
CA GLN A 164 -7.20 2.86 19.38
C GLN A 164 -8.64 3.40 19.29
N PHE A 165 -9.15 3.59 18.08
CA PHE A 165 -10.54 4.01 17.87
C PHE A 165 -11.54 2.92 18.20
N GLU A 166 -11.29 1.67 17.80
CA GLU A 166 -12.15 0.54 18.18
C GLU A 166 -12.23 0.37 19.70
N TYR A 167 -11.13 0.58 20.43
CA TYR A 167 -11.13 0.57 21.89
C TYR A 167 -11.88 1.76 22.49
N ALA A 168 -11.66 2.99 21.99
CA ALA A 168 -12.41 4.17 22.44
C ALA A 168 -13.92 4.02 22.21
N ARG A 169 -14.30 3.44 21.06
CA ARG A 169 -15.67 3.06 20.70
C ARG A 169 -16.26 2.03 21.68
N GLY A 170 -15.52 0.96 21.97
CA GLY A 170 -15.97 -0.07 22.91
C GLY A 170 -16.15 0.42 24.35
N LEU A 171 -15.46 1.51 24.72
CA LEU A 171 -15.55 2.17 26.02
C LEU A 171 -16.58 3.32 26.07
N GLY A 172 -17.20 3.69 24.95
CA GLY A 172 -18.16 4.80 24.87
C GLY A 172 -17.55 6.18 25.13
N VAL A 173 -16.24 6.35 24.91
CA VAL A 173 -15.58 7.65 25.08
C VAL A 173 -15.75 8.43 23.78
N ASP A 174 -16.72 9.34 23.75
CA ASP A 174 -16.82 10.33 22.69
C ASP A 174 -15.56 11.21 22.69
N SER A 175 -14.76 11.12 21.63
CA SER A 175 -13.56 11.92 21.42
C SER A 175 -13.85 13.39 21.04
N SER A 176 -14.99 13.93 21.48
CA SER A 176 -15.41 15.32 21.24
C SER A 176 -14.77 16.34 22.20
N LEU A 177 -13.96 15.89 23.17
CA LEU A 177 -13.33 16.75 24.17
C LEU A 177 -12.07 17.51 23.71
N GLY A 178 -11.76 17.54 22.41
CA GLY A 178 -10.62 18.31 21.87
C GLY A 178 -10.93 19.74 21.42
N ALA A 179 -12.20 20.14 21.36
CA ALA A 179 -12.62 21.41 20.75
C ALA A 179 -13.41 22.30 21.72
N SER A 180 -12.84 22.65 22.87
CA SER A 180 -13.38 23.74 23.69
C SER A 180 -12.33 24.32 24.62
N SER A 181 -11.60 25.35 24.16
CA SER A 181 -11.36 26.60 24.91
C SER A 181 -10.25 27.43 24.24
N LEU A 182 -10.62 28.33 23.33
CA LEU A 182 -9.87 29.56 23.13
C LEU A 182 -10.75 30.69 23.68
N PRO A 183 -10.38 31.34 24.80
CA PRO A 183 -11.10 32.51 25.25
C PRO A 183 -10.77 33.66 24.31
N THR A 184 -11.81 34.25 23.73
CA THR A 184 -11.73 35.59 23.13
C THR A 184 -11.52 36.61 24.26
N SER A 185 -10.40 37.32 24.22
CA SER A 185 -10.21 38.63 24.84
C SER A 185 -9.24 39.42 23.98
#